data_AF-A0A4U9ULX8-F1
#
_entry.id   AF-A0A4U9ULX8-F1
#
_cell.length_a   1.000
_cell.length_b   1.000
_cell.length_c   1.000
_cell.angle_alpha   90.00
_cell.angle_beta   90.00
_cell.angle_gamma   90.00
#
_symmetry.space_group_name_H-M   'P 1'
#
loop_
_entity.id
_entity.type
_entity.pdbx_description
1 polymer ?
#
loop_
_entity_poly.entity_id
_entity_poly.type
_entity_poly.pdbx_seq_one_letter_code
_entity_poly.pdbx_strand_id
1 'polypeptide(L)'
;MHPVFEMLLAVFDRAALMLICLFFLTRTRLFRQLLQKEDHTPLELAAVTAIFSLFALFSTYSGINVEGSLVNVRVIAIMAGGILFGPWVGIITGIIAGLHRYLIDIDGITSVPCLITSIIAGIGAGYINLKVKKGQRWRAGILGGMLCESLTMLLIVAWANPPSSGWISCLKLRLPMILARCVSA
;
A
#
# COMPACT_ATOMS: atom_id res chain seq x y z
N MET A 1 -1.40 19.50 28.79
CA MET A 1 -0.14 19.34 28.02
C MET A 1 -0.49 18.55 26.77
N HIS A 2 -0.13 19.07 25.60
CA HIS A 2 -1.01 19.09 24.41
C HIS A 2 -1.22 17.73 23.71
N PRO A 3 -2.49 17.28 23.51
CA PRO A 3 -2.81 16.10 22.70
C PRO A 3 -2.32 16.21 21.25
N VAL A 4 -2.09 17.45 20.77
CA VAL A 4 -1.50 17.73 19.46
C VAL A 4 -0.04 17.26 19.38
N PHE A 5 0.73 17.36 20.46
CA PHE A 5 2.15 16.98 20.48
C PHE A 5 2.33 15.46 20.45
N GLU A 6 1.49 14.73 21.19
CA GLU A 6 1.41 13.26 21.14
C GLU A 6 0.99 12.77 19.74
N MET A 7 0.01 13.43 19.11
CA MET A 7 -0.41 13.08 17.75
C MET A 7 0.69 13.36 16.72
N LEU A 8 1.40 14.48 16.87
CA LEU A 8 2.52 14.85 15.99
C LEU A 8 3.70 13.86 16.14
N LEU A 9 4.04 13.49 17.38
CA LEU A 9 5.05 12.47 17.69
C LEU A 9 4.65 11.11 17.12
N ALA A 10 3.40 10.69 17.26
CA ALA A 10 2.91 9.42 16.72
C ALA A 10 2.98 9.38 15.17
N VAL A 11 2.72 10.50 14.50
CA VAL A 11 2.90 10.63 13.04
C VAL A 11 4.39 10.55 12.67
N PHE A 12 5.26 11.21 13.44
CA PHE A 12 6.70 11.25 13.19
C PHE A 12 7.37 9.88 13.43
N ASP A 13 7.02 9.18 14.51
CA ASP A 13 7.51 7.83 14.79
C ASP A 13 7.10 6.84 13.70
N ARG A 14 5.85 6.93 13.22
CA ARG A 14 5.35 6.08 12.13
C ARG A 14 6.03 6.38 10.81
N ALA A 15 6.27 7.66 10.49
CA ALA A 15 7.03 8.07 9.31
C ALA A 15 8.51 7.64 9.40
N ALA A 16 9.13 7.78 10.58
CA ALA A 16 10.49 7.34 10.85
C ALA A 16 10.62 5.82 10.69
N LEU A 17 9.70 5.03 11.23
CA LEU A 17 9.67 3.58 11.06
C LEU A 17 9.54 3.18 9.58
N MET A 18 8.72 3.89 8.81
CA MET A 18 8.57 3.64 7.39
C MET A 18 9.84 3.96 6.59
N LEU A 19 10.51 5.08 6.90
CA LEU A 19 11.80 5.45 6.32
C LEU A 19 12.91 4.47 6.71
N ILE A 20 12.93 4.00 7.96
CA ILE A 20 13.88 3.00 8.44
C ILE A 20 13.66 1.68 7.68
N CYS A 21 12.42 1.22 7.51
CA CYS A 21 12.14 0.02 6.74
C CYS A 21 12.54 0.17 5.27
N LEU A 22 12.26 1.31 4.62
CA LEU A 22 12.69 1.59 3.26
C LEU A 22 14.23 1.63 3.14
N PHE A 23 14.91 2.21 4.13
CA PHE A 23 16.36 2.26 4.22
C PHE A 23 16.95 0.86 4.38
N PHE A 24 16.41 0.03 5.27
CA PHE A 24 16.86 -1.35 5.43
C PHE A 24 16.61 -2.18 4.15
N LEU A 25 15.44 -2.05 3.52
CA LEU A 25 15.14 -2.73 2.26
C LEU A 25 16.12 -2.36 1.16
N THR A 26 16.42 -1.07 0.97
CA THR A 26 17.35 -0.59 -0.07
C THR A 26 18.82 -0.87 0.23
N ARG A 27 19.18 -1.06 1.51
CA ARG A 27 20.55 -1.39 1.94
C ARG A 27 20.82 -2.90 2.03
N THR A 28 19.79 -3.74 2.02
CA THR A 28 19.95 -5.20 2.12
C THR A 28 20.53 -5.75 0.81
N ARG A 29 21.68 -6.42 0.89
CA ARG A 29 22.40 -6.97 -0.29
C ARG A 29 21.54 -7.91 -1.13
N LEU A 30 20.71 -8.74 -0.47
CA LEU A 30 19.74 -9.63 -1.13
C LEU A 30 18.78 -8.87 -2.03
N PHE A 31 18.19 -7.79 -1.52
CA PHE A 31 17.23 -6.98 -2.29
C PHE A 31 17.89 -6.29 -3.49
N ARG A 32 19.13 -5.80 -3.32
CA ARG A 32 19.91 -5.22 -4.42
C ARG A 32 20.26 -6.25 -5.51
N GLN A 33 20.64 -7.46 -5.11
CA GLN A 33 20.94 -8.54 -6.05
C GLN A 33 19.69 -9.02 -6.77
N LEU A 34 18.56 -9.12 -6.06
CA LEU A 34 17.26 -9.43 -6.64
C LEU A 34 16.79 -8.33 -7.60
N LEU A 35 17.08 -7.05 -7.36
CA LEU A 35 16.74 -5.99 -8.32
C LEU A 35 17.59 -6.00 -9.60
N GLN A 36 18.82 -6.54 -9.53
CA GLN A 36 19.76 -6.55 -10.66
C GLN A 36 19.63 -7.79 -11.53
N LYS A 37 19.06 -8.87 -11.00
CA LYS A 37 18.84 -10.13 -11.72
C LYS A 37 17.52 -10.06 -12.48
N GLU A 38 17.52 -10.38 -13.77
CA GLU A 38 16.28 -10.39 -14.56
C GLU A 38 15.51 -11.71 -14.44
N ASP A 39 16.22 -12.82 -14.17
CA ASP A 39 15.63 -14.14 -13.98
C ASP A 39 15.61 -14.55 -12.50
N HIS A 40 14.40 -14.68 -11.96
CA HIS A 40 14.18 -15.12 -10.58
C HIS A 40 13.79 -16.59 -10.52
N THR A 41 14.47 -17.33 -9.66
CA THR A 41 14.01 -18.67 -9.29
C THR A 41 12.71 -18.58 -8.49
N PRO A 42 11.85 -19.61 -8.52
CA PRO A 42 10.60 -19.60 -7.74
C PRO A 42 10.84 -19.43 -6.23
N LEU A 43 11.98 -19.90 -5.70
CA LEU A 43 12.38 -19.70 -4.31
C LEU A 43 12.72 -18.23 -4.01
N GLU A 44 13.48 -17.57 -4.90
CA GLU A 44 13.76 -16.13 -4.81
C GLU A 44 12.47 -15.32 -4.89
N LEU A 45 11.54 -15.69 -5.78
CA LEU A 45 10.24 -15.04 -5.93
C LEU A 45 9.37 -15.19 -4.67
N ALA A 46 9.39 -16.37 -4.04
CA ALA A 46 8.71 -16.63 -2.78
C ALA A 46 9.30 -15.80 -1.64
N ALA A 47 10.63 -15.71 -1.54
CA ALA A 47 11.30 -14.87 -0.56
C ALA A 47 10.96 -13.38 -0.72
N VAL A 48 10.96 -12.88 -1.97
CA VAL A 48 10.55 -11.50 -2.28
C VAL A 48 9.09 -11.26 -1.89
N THR A 49 8.20 -12.18 -2.23
CA THR A 49 6.78 -12.09 -1.87
C THR A 49 6.59 -12.04 -0.36
N ALA A 50 7.33 -12.84 0.40
CA ALA A 50 7.30 -12.82 1.86
C ALA A 50 7.79 -11.48 2.43
N ILE A 51 8.89 -10.92 1.90
CA ILE A 51 9.43 -9.62 2.32
C ILE A 51 8.42 -8.50 2.04
N PHE A 52 7.85 -8.44 0.83
CA PHE A 52 6.88 -7.42 0.47
C PHE A 52 5.57 -7.55 1.24
N SER A 53 5.12 -8.79 1.51
CA SER A 53 3.95 -9.04 2.35
C SER A 53 4.20 -8.57 3.78
N LEU A 54 5.34 -8.91 4.38
CA LEU A 54 5.70 -8.44 5.70
C LEU A 54 5.76 -6.90 5.75
N PHE A 55 6.33 -6.26 4.73
CA PHE A 55 6.38 -4.81 4.64
C PHE A 55 4.99 -4.19 4.49
N ALA A 56 4.10 -4.79 3.69
CA ALA A 56 2.71 -4.35 3.53
C ALA A 56 1.88 -4.53 4.81
N LEU A 57 2.13 -5.59 5.57
CA LEU A 57 1.53 -5.85 6.88
C LEU A 57 2.03 -4.84 7.91
N PHE A 58 3.34 -4.65 8.01
CA PHE A 58 3.96 -3.67 8.90
C PHE A 58 3.48 -2.24 8.62
N SER A 59 3.34 -1.89 7.33
CA SER A 59 2.76 -0.62 6.89
C SER A 59 1.32 -0.43 7.34
N THR A 60 0.58 -1.53 7.53
CA THR A 60 -0.79 -1.50 8.05
C THR A 60 -0.85 -1.26 9.54
N TYR A 61 0.05 -1.87 10.31
CA TYR A 61 0.14 -1.61 11.75
C TYR A 61 0.69 -0.21 12.05
N SER A 62 1.66 0.24 11.25
CA SER A 62 2.27 1.57 11.36
C SER A 62 1.46 2.67 10.65
N GLY A 63 0.34 2.35 9.99
CA GLY A 63 -0.51 3.33 9.30
C GLY A 63 -1.20 4.26 10.30
N ILE A 64 -1.24 5.57 10.04
CA ILE A 64 -1.86 6.53 10.96
C ILE A 64 -3.38 6.45 10.79
N ASN A 65 -4.10 6.14 11.88
CA ASN A 65 -5.56 6.13 11.89
C ASN A 65 -6.05 7.57 12.13
N VAL A 66 -6.48 8.25 11.08
CA VAL A 66 -7.05 9.59 11.18
C VAL A 66 -8.57 9.44 11.00
N GLU A 67 -9.32 9.63 12.09
CA GLU A 67 -10.79 9.58 12.12
C GLU A 67 -11.42 8.36 11.41
N GLY A 68 -10.95 7.14 11.71
CA GLY A 68 -11.53 5.89 11.20
C GLY A 68 -11.06 5.46 9.82
N SER A 69 -10.09 6.17 9.23
CA SER A 69 -9.48 5.81 7.96
C SER A 69 -7.95 5.82 8.07
N LEU A 70 -7.36 4.67 7.72
CA LEU A 70 -5.92 4.41 7.86
C LEU A 70 -5.18 4.92 6.62
N VAL A 71 -4.39 5.99 6.77
CA VAL A 71 -3.43 6.44 5.76
C VAL A 71 -2.33 5.38 5.69
N ASN A 72 -2.32 4.60 4.63
CA ASN A 72 -1.50 3.39 4.55
C ASN A 72 -0.73 3.30 3.24
N VAL A 73 0.57 3.10 3.36
CA VAL A 73 1.51 2.90 2.26
C VAL A 73 1.55 1.45 1.75
N ARG A 74 0.68 0.58 2.26
CA ARG A 74 0.50 -0.82 1.85
C ARG A 74 0.42 -0.97 0.33
N VAL A 75 -0.39 -0.15 -0.33
CA VAL A 75 -0.57 -0.24 -1.78
C VAL A 75 0.73 0.08 -2.51
N ILE A 76 1.61 0.92 -1.95
CA ILE A 76 2.94 1.18 -2.51
C ILE A 76 3.78 -0.10 -2.46
N ALA A 77 3.76 -0.82 -1.34
CA ALA A 77 4.44 -2.12 -1.23
C ALA A 77 3.92 -3.14 -2.25
N ILE A 78 2.59 -3.27 -2.37
CA ILE A 78 1.95 -4.18 -3.33
C ILE A 78 2.32 -3.80 -4.78
N MET A 79 2.20 -2.50 -5.12
CA MET A 79 2.46 -2.00 -6.46
C MET A 79 3.94 -2.10 -6.83
N ALA A 80 4.84 -1.70 -5.94
CA ALA A 80 6.28 -1.80 -6.17
C ALA A 80 6.72 -3.26 -6.33
N GLY A 81 6.23 -4.16 -5.46
CA GLY A 81 6.50 -5.59 -5.54
C GLY A 81 6.06 -6.19 -6.88
N GLY A 82 4.83 -5.88 -7.31
CA GLY A 82 4.29 -6.37 -8.58
C GLY A 82 4.98 -5.78 -9.82
N ILE A 83 5.28 -4.47 -9.82
CA ILE A 83 5.92 -3.78 -10.95
C ILE A 83 7.38 -4.20 -11.12
N LEU A 84 8.09 -4.48 -10.04
CA LEU A 84 9.52 -4.84 -10.06
C LEU A 84 9.72 -6.33 -10.30
N PHE A 85 9.02 -7.18 -9.54
CA PHE A 85 9.30 -8.62 -9.46
C PHE A 85 8.22 -9.49 -10.12
N GLY A 86 7.18 -8.89 -10.69
CA GLY A 86 6.21 -9.58 -11.54
C GLY A 86 4.82 -9.77 -10.92
N PRO A 87 3.86 -10.25 -11.74
CA PRO A 87 2.44 -10.31 -11.37
C PRO A 87 2.15 -11.18 -10.15
N TRP A 88 2.85 -12.31 -10.02
CA TRP A 88 2.64 -13.23 -8.90
C TRP A 88 2.98 -12.60 -7.55
N VAL A 89 4.08 -11.84 -7.49
CA VAL A 89 4.50 -11.13 -6.28
C VAL A 89 3.43 -10.11 -5.88
N GLY A 90 2.95 -9.30 -6.85
CA GLY A 90 1.95 -8.28 -6.60
C GLY A 90 0.61 -8.85 -6.14
N ILE A 91 0.08 -9.86 -6.83
CA ILE A 91 -1.22 -10.46 -6.52
C ILE A 91 -1.20 -11.14 -5.16
N ILE A 92 -0.19 -11.97 -4.87
CA ILE A 92 -0.10 -12.69 -3.60
C ILE A 92 0.06 -11.69 -2.44
N THR A 93 0.94 -10.71 -2.58
CA THR A 93 1.13 -9.65 -1.57
C THR A 93 -0.16 -8.86 -1.35
N GLY A 94 -0.90 -8.54 -2.41
CA GLY A 94 -2.18 -7.81 -2.34
C GLY A 94 -3.26 -8.60 -1.61
N ILE A 95 -3.35 -9.91 -1.86
CA ILE A 95 -4.28 -10.81 -1.15
C ILE A 95 -3.91 -10.91 0.32
N ILE A 96 -2.64 -11.21 0.65
CA ILE A 96 -2.20 -11.38 2.04
C ILE A 96 -2.42 -10.09 2.83
N ALA A 97 -1.97 -8.95 2.30
CA ALA A 97 -2.07 -7.66 3.00
C ALA A 97 -3.52 -7.15 3.08
N GLY A 98 -4.33 -7.41 2.04
CA GLY A 98 -5.76 -7.09 2.04
C GLY A 98 -6.52 -7.93 3.06
N LEU A 99 -6.34 -9.25 3.07
CA LEU A 99 -7.00 -10.16 4.01
C LEU A 99 -6.59 -9.84 5.44
N HIS A 100 -5.31 -9.62 5.67
CA HIS A 100 -4.81 -9.24 6.98
C HIS A 100 -5.48 -7.96 7.52
N ARG A 101 -5.70 -6.95 6.66
CA ARG A 101 -6.46 -5.74 7.06
C ARG A 101 -7.91 -6.02 7.36
N TYR A 102 -8.54 -6.87 6.55
CA TYR A 102 -9.92 -7.28 6.77
C TYR A 102 -10.07 -7.99 8.13
N LEU A 103 -9.16 -8.92 8.45
CA LEU A 103 -9.19 -9.67 9.71
C LEU A 103 -8.96 -8.81 10.95
N ILE A 104 -8.15 -7.74 10.85
CA ILE A 104 -7.90 -6.82 11.98
C ILE A 104 -9.12 -5.96 12.31
N ASP A 105 -9.99 -5.71 11.33
CA ASP A 105 -11.06 -4.71 11.43
C ASP A 105 -12.31 -5.22 10.71
N ILE A 106 -12.82 -6.36 11.18
CA ILE A 106 -13.91 -7.11 10.55
C ILE A 106 -15.19 -6.26 10.42
N ASP A 107 -15.45 -5.36 11.38
CA ASP A 107 -16.61 -4.46 11.39
C ASP A 107 -16.29 -3.04 10.86
N GLY A 108 -15.07 -2.81 10.37
CA GLY A 108 -14.64 -1.51 9.88
C GLY A 108 -15.23 -1.18 8.52
N ILE A 109 -15.85 0.01 8.37
CA ILE A 109 -16.41 0.50 7.10
C ILE A 109 -15.38 0.58 5.94
N THR A 110 -14.07 0.55 6.24
CA THR A 110 -12.99 0.61 5.26
C THR A 110 -12.34 -0.73 4.96
N SER A 111 -12.67 -1.80 5.71
CA SER A 111 -11.96 -3.09 5.63
C SER A 111 -12.18 -3.79 4.29
N VAL A 112 -13.44 -3.88 3.84
CA VAL A 112 -13.82 -4.46 2.53
C VAL A 112 -13.32 -3.63 1.34
N PRO A 113 -13.52 -2.29 1.29
CA PRO A 113 -12.93 -1.45 0.25
C PRO A 113 -11.41 -1.58 0.14
N CYS A 114 -10.69 -1.61 1.28
CA CYS A 114 -9.24 -1.76 1.29
C CYS A 114 -8.78 -3.16 0.82
N LEU A 115 -9.55 -4.21 1.11
CA LEU A 115 -9.28 -5.57 0.62
C LEU A 115 -9.37 -5.61 -0.91
N ILE A 116 -10.50 -5.15 -1.47
CA ILE A 116 -10.76 -5.15 -2.91
C ILE A 116 -9.68 -4.37 -3.65
N THR A 117 -9.37 -3.16 -3.18
CA THR A 117 -8.38 -2.29 -3.81
C THR A 117 -6.94 -2.80 -3.67
N SER A 118 -6.60 -3.51 -2.59
CA SER A 118 -5.30 -4.16 -2.44
C SER A 118 -5.09 -5.28 -3.48
N ILE A 119 -6.14 -6.06 -3.76
CA ILE A 119 -6.09 -7.11 -4.79
C ILE A 119 -6.00 -6.48 -6.19
N ILE A 120 -6.82 -5.46 -6.47
CA ILE A 120 -6.78 -4.73 -7.75
C ILE A 120 -5.43 -4.08 -7.98
N ALA A 121 -4.81 -3.51 -6.95
CA ALA A 121 -3.46 -2.97 -7.04
C ALA A 121 -2.45 -4.07 -7.40
N GLY A 122 -2.53 -5.24 -6.79
CA GLY A 122 -1.65 -6.37 -7.11
C GLY A 122 -1.78 -6.83 -8.57
N ILE A 123 -3.01 -6.95 -9.07
CA ILE A 123 -3.28 -7.30 -10.47
C ILE A 123 -2.80 -6.19 -11.42
N GLY A 124 -3.10 -4.93 -11.11
CA GLY A 124 -2.69 -3.77 -11.90
C GLY A 124 -1.18 -3.62 -11.99
N ALA A 125 -0.47 -3.82 -10.88
CA ALA A 125 0.98 -3.84 -10.82
C ALA A 125 1.58 -4.93 -11.71
N GLY A 126 1.00 -6.13 -11.67
CA GLY A 126 1.37 -7.23 -12.54
C GLY A 126 1.15 -6.93 -14.01
N TYR A 127 0.02 -6.33 -14.36
CA TYR A 127 -0.26 -5.90 -15.72
C TYR A 127 0.76 -4.86 -16.20
N ILE A 128 1.10 -3.88 -15.37
CA ILE A 128 2.13 -2.87 -15.66
C ILE A 128 3.49 -3.54 -15.90
N ASN A 129 3.87 -4.51 -15.06
CA ASN A 129 5.13 -5.24 -15.24
C ASN A 129 5.20 -5.94 -16.61
N LEU A 130 4.12 -6.60 -17.03
CA LEU A 130 4.08 -7.38 -18.26
C LEU A 130 3.93 -6.53 -19.54
N LYS A 131 3.21 -5.41 -19.49
CA LYS A 131 2.83 -4.63 -20.68
C LYS A 131 3.55 -3.30 -20.83
N VAL A 132 4.11 -2.72 -19.76
CA VAL A 132 4.75 -1.39 -19.79
C VAL A 132 6.27 -1.52 -19.85
N LYS A 133 6.88 -0.78 -20.77
CA LYS A 133 8.34 -0.70 -20.93
C LYS A 133 9.01 -0.20 -19.65
N LYS A 134 10.15 -0.78 -19.27
CA LYS A 134 10.88 -0.47 -18.00
C LYS A 134 11.00 1.02 -17.71
N GLY A 135 11.35 1.84 -18.70
CA GLY A 135 11.50 3.31 -18.54
C GLY A 135 10.20 4.08 -18.24
N GLN A 136 9.03 3.49 -18.45
CA GLN A 136 7.72 4.11 -18.17
C GLN A 136 6.99 3.48 -16.97
N ARG A 137 7.53 2.40 -16.41
CA ARG A 137 6.91 1.69 -15.27
C ARG A 137 6.72 2.59 -14.05
N TRP A 138 7.62 3.52 -13.80
CA TRP A 138 7.51 4.47 -12.68
C TRP A 138 6.29 5.39 -12.84
N ARG A 139 6.06 5.97 -14.04
CA ARG A 139 4.88 6.81 -14.32
C ARG A 139 3.59 6.00 -14.22
N ALA A 140 3.60 4.78 -14.79
CA ALA A 140 2.46 3.88 -14.73
C ALA A 140 2.16 3.43 -13.28
N GLY A 141 3.19 3.25 -12.46
CA GLY A 141 3.07 2.95 -11.04
C GLY A 141 2.41 4.09 -10.25
N ILE A 142 2.84 5.33 -10.47
CA ILE A 142 2.23 6.52 -9.86
C ILE A 142 0.74 6.61 -10.24
N LEU A 143 0.44 6.56 -11.55
CA LEU A 143 -0.93 6.59 -12.06
C LEU A 143 -1.78 5.44 -11.49
N GLY A 144 -1.26 4.22 -11.49
CA GLY A 144 -1.95 3.05 -10.94
C GLY A 144 -2.21 3.19 -9.44
N GLY A 145 -1.25 3.72 -8.67
CA GLY A 145 -1.40 3.99 -7.24
C GLY A 145 -2.48 5.04 -6.95
N MET A 146 -2.51 6.12 -7.74
CA MET A 146 -3.54 7.17 -7.63
C MET A 146 -4.94 6.63 -7.97
N LEU A 147 -5.05 5.80 -9.01
CA LEU A 147 -6.30 5.18 -9.42
C LEU A 147 -6.82 4.20 -8.37
N CYS A 148 -5.93 3.37 -7.80
CA CYS A 148 -6.30 2.45 -6.72
C CYS A 148 -6.80 3.20 -5.47
N GLU A 149 -6.18 4.33 -5.12
CA GLU A 149 -6.65 5.13 -3.99
C GLU A 149 -7.99 5.82 -4.27
N SER A 150 -8.15 6.37 -5.47
CA SER A 150 -9.43 6.95 -5.90
C SER A 150 -10.55 5.91 -5.86
N LEU A 151 -10.26 4.69 -6.30
CA LEU A 151 -11.18 3.56 -6.21
C LEU A 151 -11.50 3.19 -4.77
N THR A 152 -10.52 3.22 -3.86
CA THR A 152 -10.72 2.94 -2.43
C THR A 152 -11.70 3.94 -1.83
N MET A 153 -11.51 5.23 -2.09
CA MET A 153 -12.39 6.28 -1.61
C MET A 153 -13.81 6.19 -2.19
N LEU A 154 -13.94 5.79 -3.45
CA LEU A 154 -15.24 5.57 -4.09
C LEU A 154 -15.97 4.38 -3.45
N LEU A 155 -15.26 3.27 -3.24
CA LEU A 155 -15.82 2.08 -2.60
C LEU A 155 -16.22 2.35 -1.14
N ILE A 156 -15.46 3.14 -0.39
CA ILE A 156 -15.85 3.54 0.98
C ILE A 156 -17.18 4.29 0.97
N VAL A 157 -17.37 5.26 0.07
CA VAL A 157 -18.63 6.01 -0.02
C VAL A 157 -19.79 5.12 -0.45
N ALA A 158 -19.56 4.19 -1.39
CA ALA A 158 -20.58 3.27 -1.86
C ALA A 158 -20.99 2.23 -0.80
N TRP A 159 -20.06 1.83 0.08
CA TRP A 159 -20.27 0.78 1.09
C TRP A 159 -20.72 1.31 2.45
N ALA A 160 -20.44 2.58 2.77
CA ALA A 160 -20.79 3.16 4.07
C ALA A 160 -22.31 3.24 4.27
N ASN A 161 -22.82 2.56 5.30
CA ASN A 161 -24.20 2.67 5.77
C ASN A 161 -24.20 3.07 7.27
N PRO A 162 -24.78 4.23 7.66
CA PRO A 162 -25.39 5.25 6.81
C PRO A 162 -24.35 6.03 5.98
N PRO A 163 -24.72 6.52 4.78
CA PRO A 163 -23.81 7.16 3.85
C PRO A 163 -23.13 8.42 4.41
N SER A 164 -23.78 9.13 5.34
CA SER A 164 -23.24 10.33 6.00
C SER A 164 -21.86 10.09 6.63
N SER A 165 -21.63 8.92 7.21
CA SER A 165 -20.35 8.50 7.79
C SER A 165 -19.24 8.43 6.74
N GLY A 166 -19.52 7.82 5.58
CA GLY A 166 -18.57 7.68 4.48
C GLY A 166 -18.23 9.02 3.82
N TRP A 167 -19.22 9.90 3.65
CA TRP A 167 -19.01 11.25 3.09
C TRP A 167 -18.09 12.12 3.98
N ILE A 168 -18.29 12.08 5.31
CA ILE A 168 -17.48 12.86 6.26
C ILE A 168 -16.02 12.40 6.27
N SER A 169 -15.77 11.08 6.30
CA SER A 169 -14.41 10.54 6.22
C SER A 169 -13.75 10.86 4.87
N CYS A 170 -14.50 10.77 3.76
CA CYS A 170 -13.96 10.99 2.43
C CYS A 170 -13.57 12.47 2.20
N LEU A 171 -14.37 13.42 2.68
CA LEU A 171 -14.11 14.86 2.50
C LEU A 171 -12.90 15.35 3.31
N LYS A 172 -12.66 14.79 4.51
CA LYS A 172 -11.52 15.16 5.36
C LYS A 172 -10.20 14.50 4.93
N LEU A 173 -10.23 13.28 4.37
CA LEU A 173 -9.01 12.52 4.05
C LEU A 173 -8.59 12.50 2.57
N ARG A 174 -9.46 12.87 1.62
CA ARG A 174 -9.17 12.80 0.17
C ARG A 174 -7.89 13.54 -0.23
N LEU A 175 -7.71 14.78 0.22
CA LEU A 175 -6.56 15.60 -0.15
C LEU A 175 -5.23 15.08 0.42
N PRO A 176 -5.07 14.84 1.74
CA PRO A 176 -3.80 14.36 2.29
C PRO A 176 -3.41 12.96 1.81
N MET A 177 -4.36 12.04 1.59
CA MET A 177 -4.06 10.69 1.10
C MET A 177 -3.60 10.68 -0.37
N ILE A 178 -4.25 11.45 -1.24
CA ILE A 178 -3.86 11.57 -2.65
C ILE A 178 -2.49 12.25 -2.76
N LEU A 179 -2.27 13.35 -2.02
CA LEU A 179 -0.99 14.06 -2.01
C LEU A 179 0.15 13.19 -1.45
N ALA A 180 -0.08 12.48 -0.34
CA ALA A 180 0.93 11.57 0.24
C ALA A 180 1.35 10.48 -0.75
N ARG A 181 0.42 9.96 -1.56
CA ARG A 181 0.73 8.95 -2.58
C ARG A 181 1.42 9.50 -3.82
N CYS A 182 1.20 10.76 -4.17
CA CYS A 182 1.97 11.42 -5.24
C CYS A 182 3.42 11.68 -4.85
N VAL A 183 3.68 12.02 -3.57
CA VAL A 183 5.02 12.36 -3.08
C VAL A 183 5.87 11.11 -2.75
N SER A 184 5.22 9.99 -2.43
CA SER A 184 5.90 8.77 -1.96
C SER A 184 6.16 7.71 -3.05
N ALA A 185 5.86 8.01 -4.32
CA ALA A 185 5.90 7.06 -5.44
C ALA A 185 7.05 7.31 -6.43
#